data_AF-A0A7W0UFE3-F1
#
_entry.id   AF-A0A7W0UFE3-F1
#
_cell.length_a   1.000
_cell.length_b   1.000
_cell.length_c   1.000
_cell.angle_alpha   90.00
_cell.angle_beta   90.00
_cell.angle_gamma   90.00
#
_symmetry.space_group_name_H-M   'P 1'
#
loop_
_entity.id
_entity.type
_entity.pdbx_description
1 polymer ?
#
loop_
_entity_poly.entity_id
_entity_poly.type
_entity_poly.pdbx_seq_one_letter_code
_entity_poly.pdbx_strand_id
1 'polypeptide(L)' 'MEVSGARTRIQKLLVTGDNRLKQGVAPEKVRESYEQALDVAREAGIEDKVRPLVELRLADLERLAAESPPPDVPGR' A
#
# COMPACT_ATOMS: atom_id res chain seq x y z
N MET A 1 15.65 16.96 9.30
CA MET A 1 15.23 16.42 7.99
C MET A 1 14.14 17.32 7.44
N GLU A 2 14.25 17.75 6.19
CA GLU A 2 13.31 18.68 5.55
C GLU A 2 12.00 17.94 5.21
N VAL A 3 10.85 18.48 5.65
CA VAL A 3 9.49 17.88 5.47
C VAL A 3 9.16 17.68 3.97
N SER A 4 9.75 18.49 3.10
CA SER A 4 9.72 18.40 1.64
C SER A 4 10.25 17.05 1.13
N GLY A 5 11.36 16.55 1.68
CA GLY A 5 11.96 15.27 1.29
C GLY A 5 11.11 14.06 1.73
N ALA A 6 10.49 14.14 2.91
CA ALA A 6 9.61 13.09 3.41
C ALA A 6 8.37 12.92 2.51
N ARG A 7 7.72 14.02 2.13
CA ARG A 7 6.56 13.96 1.21
C ARG A 7 6.89 13.31 -0.12
N THR A 8 8.04 13.66 -0.72
CA THR A 8 8.48 13.05 -1.98
C THR A 8 8.70 11.54 -1.84
N ARG A 9 9.30 11.10 -0.73
CA ARG A 9 9.51 9.67 -0.45
C ARG A 9 8.19 8.94 -0.26
N ILE A 10 7.26 9.51 0.49
CA ILE A 10 5.90 8.97 0.70
C ILE A 10 5.17 8.86 -0.65
N GLN A 11 5.16 9.92 -1.46
CA GLN A 11 4.53 9.90 -2.78
C GLN A 11 5.11 8.78 -3.66
N LYS A 12 6.44 8.62 -3.68
CA LYS A 12 7.10 7.57 -4.45
C LYS A 12 6.69 6.17 -3.99
N LEU A 13 6.58 5.94 -2.68
CA LEU A 13 6.14 4.66 -2.11
C LEU A 13 4.68 4.34 -2.47
N LEU A 14 3.79 5.34 -2.38
CA LEU A 14 2.38 5.19 -2.79
C LEU A 14 2.26 4.83 -4.28
N VAL A 15 2.94 5.58 -5.16
CA VAL A 15 2.94 5.30 -6.60
C VAL A 15 3.56 3.93 -6.91
N THR A 16 4.57 3.51 -6.14
CA THR A 16 5.17 2.18 -6.28
C THR A 16 4.18 1.08 -5.90
N GLY A 17 3.43 1.24 -4.81
CA GLY A 17 2.37 0.31 -4.40
C GLY A 17 1.27 0.20 -5.47
N ASP A 18 0.77 1.33 -5.97
CA ASP A 18 -0.26 1.36 -7.03
C ASP A 18 0.21 0.68 -8.32
N ASN A 19 1.46 0.94 -8.73
CA ASN A 19 2.03 0.28 -9.91
C ASN A 19 2.17 -1.23 -9.70
N ARG A 20 2.60 -1.68 -8.51
CA ARG A 20 2.69 -3.11 -8.16
C ARG A 20 1.30 -3.76 -8.18
N LEU A 21 0.29 -3.10 -7.62
CA LEU A 21 -1.09 -3.57 -7.64
C LEU A 21 -1.60 -3.73 -9.09
N LYS A 22 -1.41 -2.70 -9.90
CA LYS A 22 -1.79 -2.70 -11.32
C LYS A 22 -1.07 -3.80 -12.12
N GLN A 23 0.16 -4.14 -11.74
CA GLN A 23 0.95 -5.19 -12.38
C GLN A 23 0.61 -6.61 -11.87
N GLY A 24 -0.31 -6.75 -10.92
CA GLY A 24 -0.67 -8.05 -10.33
C GLY A 24 0.42 -8.62 -9.44
N VAL A 25 1.28 -7.77 -8.85
CA VAL A 25 2.26 -8.21 -7.85
C VAL A 25 1.54 -8.71 -6.61
N ALA A 26 2.15 -9.69 -5.92
CA ALA A 26 1.62 -10.28 -4.70
C ALA A 26 1.10 -9.21 -3.70
N PRO A 27 -0.12 -9.36 -3.15
CA PRO A 27 -0.72 -8.39 -2.25
C PRO A 27 0.18 -8.00 -1.06
N GLU A 28 0.97 -8.95 -0.55
CA GLU A 28 1.91 -8.72 0.54
C GLU A 28 2.95 -7.63 0.20
N LYS A 29 3.49 -7.66 -1.03
CA LYS A 29 4.46 -6.65 -1.51
C LYS A 29 3.81 -5.30 -1.81
N VAL A 30 2.53 -5.32 -2.21
CA VAL A 30 1.76 -4.09 -2.39
C VAL A 30 1.53 -3.44 -1.02
N ARG A 31 1.05 -4.22 -0.04
CA ARG A 31 0.85 -3.81 1.35
C ARG A 31 2.12 -3.22 1.96
N GLU A 32 3.26 -3.91 1.81
CA GLU A 32 4.55 -3.46 2.32
C GLU A 32 4.92 -2.05 1.81
N SER A 33 4.56 -1.72 0.57
CA SER A 33 4.82 -0.39 -0.02
C SER A 33 4.05 0.71 0.69
N TYR A 34 2.79 0.42 1.05
CA TYR A 34 1.91 1.36 1.73
C TYR A 34 2.27 1.51 3.21
N GLU A 35 2.64 0.41 3.87
CA GLU A 35 3.14 0.42 5.26
C GLU A 35 4.44 1.22 5.39
N GLN A 36 5.38 1.05 4.46
CA GLN A 36 6.59 1.89 4.41
C GLN A 36 6.26 3.38 4.23
N ALA A 37 5.21 3.71 3.48
CA ALA A 37 4.78 5.10 3.31
C ALA A 37 4.26 5.69 4.63
N LEU A 38 3.56 4.88 5.44
CA LEU A 38 3.13 5.30 6.79
C LEU A 38 4.29 5.47 7.74
N ASP A 39 5.26 4.58 7.71
CA ASP A 39 6.44 4.67 8.58
C ASP A 39 7.18 5.99 8.34
N VAL A 40 7.44 6.32 7.07
CA VAL A 40 8.06 7.61 6.69
C VAL A 40 7.17 8.80 7.09
N ALA A 41 5.85 8.69 6.97
CA ALA A 41 4.92 9.74 7.40
C ALA A 41 4.94 9.96 8.92
N ARG A 42 5.11 8.88 9.68
CA ARG A 42 5.24 8.89 11.14
C ARG A 42 6.56 9.51 11.57
N GLU A 43 7.67 9.12 10.96
CA GLU A 43 8.99 9.75 11.18
C GLU A 43 8.97 11.25 10.89
N ALA A 44 8.19 11.67 9.88
CA ALA A 44 8.05 13.06 9.47
C ALA A 44 6.96 13.84 10.23
N GLY A 45 6.21 13.20 11.14
CA GLY A 45 5.15 13.85 11.91
C GLY A 45 3.94 14.33 11.08
N ILE A 46 3.71 13.71 9.91
CA ILE A 46 2.59 14.03 9.01
C ILE A 46 1.65 12.84 8.80
N GLU A 47 1.73 11.85 9.69
CA GLU A 47 0.96 10.61 9.64
C GLU A 47 -0.54 10.87 9.49
N ASP A 48 -1.13 11.80 10.25
CA ASP A 48 -2.56 12.14 10.18
C ASP A 48 -3.04 12.51 8.76
N LYS A 49 -2.15 13.05 7.92
CA LYS A 49 -2.49 13.41 6.53
C LYS A 49 -2.38 12.25 5.56
N VAL A 50 -1.57 11.25 5.89
CA VAL A 50 -1.22 10.12 5.00
C VAL A 50 -2.01 8.86 5.36
N ARG A 51 -2.25 8.64 6.66
CA ARG A 51 -3.03 7.53 7.21
C ARG A 51 -4.34 7.26 6.48
N PRO A 52 -5.27 8.23 6.32
CA PRO A 52 -6.55 7.96 5.66
C PRO A 52 -6.38 7.52 4.19
N LEU A 53 -5.34 7.99 3.50
CA LEU A 53 -5.07 7.59 2.11
C LEU A 53 -4.55 6.15 2.05
N VAL A 54 -3.66 5.77 2.96
CA VAL A 54 -3.09 4.42 3.02
C VAL A 54 -4.13 3.39 3.45
N GLU A 55 -4.94 3.70 4.47
CA GLU A 55 -6.02 2.81 4.93
C GLU A 55 -7.01 2.48 3.81
N LEU A 56 -7.39 3.49 3.01
CA LEU A 56 -8.25 3.28 1.84
C LEU A 56 -7.61 2.32 0.83
N ARG A 57 -6.33 2.50 0.51
CA ARG A 57 -5.61 1.62 -0.43
C ARG A 57 -5.46 0.20 0.07
N LEU A 58 -5.23 0.02 1.37
CA LEU A 58 -5.16 -1.31 1.99
C LEU A 58 -6.51 -2.01 1.95
N ALA A 59 -7.60 -1.29 2.24
CA ALA A 59 -8.95 -1.84 2.12
C ALA A 59 -9.29 -2.24 0.66
N ASP A 60 -8.93 -1.41 -0.32
CA ASP A 60 -9.08 -1.73 -1.74
C ASP A 60 -8.28 -3.00 -2.12
N LEU A 61 -7.05 -3.13 -1.62
CA LEU A 61 -6.20 -4.30 -1.84
C LEU A 61 -6.83 -5.57 -1.27
N GLU A 62 -7.35 -5.52 -0.04
CA GLU A 62 -8.01 -6.67 0.60
C GLU A 62 -9.27 -7.09 -0.16
N ARG A 63 -10.04 -6.12 -0.67
CA ARG A 63 -11.18 -6.40 -1.53
C ARG A 63 -10.77 -7.10 -2.83
N LEU A 64 -9.75 -6.60 -3.52
CA LEU A 64 -9.26 -7.21 -4.76
C LEU A 64 -8.68 -8.62 -4.53
N ALA A 65 -8.02 -8.83 -3.39
CA ALA A 65 -7.53 -10.14 -3.00
C ALA A 65 -8.68 -11.11 -2.69
N ALA A 66 -9.77 -10.64 -2.07
CA ALA A 66 -10.96 -11.44 -1.79
C ALA A 66 -11.82 -11.73 -3.05
N GLU A 67 -11.82 -10.82 -4.02
CA GLU A 67 -12.53 -10.98 -5.30
C GLU A 67 -11.78 -11.90 -6.28
N SER A 68 -10.50 -12.21 -6.03
CA SER A 68 -9.78 -13.27 -6.75
C SER A 68 -10.28 -14.64 -6.27
N PRO A 69 -10.78 -15.52 -7.15
CA PRO A 69 -11.31 -16.81 -6.72
C PRO A 69 -10.21 -17.61 -6.01
N PRO A 70 -10.53 -18.32 -4.91
CA PRO A 70 -9.59 -19.24 -4.30
C PRO A 70 -9.13 -20.26 -5.35
N PRO A 71 -7.87 -20.71 -5.34
CA PRO A 71 -7.42 -21.76 -6.25
C PRO A 71 -8.35 -22.96 -6.08
N ASP A 72 -8.89 -23.43 -7.20
CA ASP A 72 -9.74 -24.60 -7.33
C ASP A 72 -9.17 -25.71 -6.44
N VAL A 73 -9.83 -26.00 -5.31
CA VAL A 73 -9.49 -27.16 -4.49
C VAL A 73 -9.81 -28.38 -5.34
N PRO A 74 -8.82 -29.17 -5.82
CA PRO A 74 -9.14 -30.32 -6.64
C PRO A 74 -10.01 -31.25 -5.83
N GLY A 75 -11.17 -31.59 -6.40
CA GLY A 75 -12.22 -32.36 -5.78
C GLY A 75 -11.72 -33.64 -5.10
N ARG A 76 -12.37 -33.92 -3.97
CA ARG A 76 -12.27 -35.15 -3.18
C ARG A 76 -12.54 -36.40 -4.01
#